data_AF-A0A951G7Y9-F1
#
_entry.id   AF-A0A951G7Y9-F1
#
_cell.length_a   1.000
_cell.length_b   1.000
_cell.length_c   1.000
_cell.angle_alpha   90.00
_cell.angle_beta   90.00
_cell.angle_gamma   90.00
#
_symmetry.space_group_name_H-M   'P 1'
#
loop_
_entity.id
_entity.type
_entity.pdbx_description
1 polymer ?
#
loop_
_entity_poly.entity_id
_entity_poly.type
_entity_poly.pdbx_seq_one_letter_code
_entity_poly.pdbx_strand_id
1 'polypeptide(L)'
;EGVTVEHRNAFMGLRGIENSVTRLDDVFVPQENLIGREGQGLKIALSTLNTGRLALPAICVGAAKWATKIGREWSGERVQWGRPVGEHDAVAQKLAFIAGTAFGLEAMLDVASRLADSKAGDIRIEAAIAKLYGSELGWKVLDELIQIRGGRGYETAASLKARGEKPVPAEQALRDMRINRIFEGSTEIMHLLIAREAVDQHLQVAGDLLEPGRDVKTRMAAAGRAGKFYSTWLPQLAVGKGQSPRSYDEFGTLAPYVRYIERASRRLARSIFYGMTRWQAKLEYRQTFLGRIVDIAAELFAMAAAAAYADTIGREQPERRPEAQELAALFCGQAKLRAETLFAELWNNVDDANRQAAAKVLDGNYRWLEEGISDPAGDGPMIPDEVKESAAAVAG
;
A
#
# COMPACT_ATOMS: atom_id res chain seq x y z
N GLU A 1 18.59 -28.58 -21.20
CA GLU A 1 19.68 -29.08 -20.33
C GLU A 1 20.21 -27.90 -19.51
N GLY A 2 20.93 -28.14 -18.40
CA GLY A 2 21.48 -27.06 -17.56
C GLY A 2 20.51 -26.38 -16.57
N VAL A 3 19.22 -26.74 -16.54
CA VAL A 3 18.23 -26.21 -15.59
C VAL A 3 17.97 -27.23 -14.49
N THR A 4 18.29 -26.89 -13.24
CA THR A 4 18.11 -27.77 -12.08
C THR A 4 17.25 -27.11 -11.01
N VAL A 5 16.31 -27.86 -10.44
CA VAL A 5 15.57 -27.46 -9.23
C VAL A 5 16.34 -27.99 -8.03
N GLU A 6 17.10 -27.12 -7.36
CA GLU A 6 17.95 -27.50 -6.23
C GLU A 6 17.12 -27.84 -5.00
N HIS A 7 16.14 -26.99 -4.70
CA HIS A 7 15.27 -27.16 -3.55
C HIS A 7 13.89 -26.54 -3.80
N ARG A 8 12.84 -27.22 -3.30
CA ARG A 8 11.46 -26.70 -3.29
C ARG A 8 11.22 -25.97 -1.97
N ASN A 9 10.84 -24.71 -2.06
CA ASN A 9 10.67 -23.85 -0.90
C ASN A 9 9.36 -24.14 -0.18
N ALA A 10 9.38 -24.11 1.16
CA ALA A 10 8.18 -24.16 1.99
C ALA A 10 7.88 -22.78 2.58
N PHE A 11 6.63 -22.34 2.50
CA PHE A 11 6.22 -21.02 2.98
C PHE A 11 5.12 -21.07 4.04
N MET A 12 4.99 -19.95 4.78
CA MET A 12 3.93 -19.74 5.77
C MET A 12 2.53 -19.90 5.16
N GLY A 13 2.30 -19.29 4.00
CA GLY A 13 1.04 -19.29 3.26
C GLY A 13 1.24 -19.58 1.78
N LEU A 14 0.16 -19.53 1.03
CA LEU A 14 0.09 -19.88 -0.40
C LEU A 14 0.65 -21.27 -0.68
N ARG A 15 0.40 -22.26 0.19
CA ARG A 15 0.99 -23.61 0.10
C ARG A 15 0.63 -24.40 -1.17
N GLY A 16 -0.26 -23.88 -2.02
CA GLY A 16 -0.55 -24.43 -3.34
C GLY A 16 0.36 -23.92 -4.45
N ILE A 17 1.26 -22.97 -4.18
CA ILE A 17 2.25 -22.49 -5.16
C ILE A 17 3.49 -23.37 -5.13
N GLU A 18 4.05 -23.62 -6.32
CA GLU A 18 5.33 -24.29 -6.48
C GLU A 18 6.42 -23.23 -6.64
N ASN A 19 7.34 -23.17 -5.68
CA ASN A 19 8.48 -22.26 -5.72
C ASN A 19 9.75 -23.03 -5.43
N SER A 20 10.85 -22.62 -6.04
CA SER A 20 12.13 -23.31 -5.89
C SER A 20 13.32 -22.39 -6.03
N VAL A 21 14.42 -22.81 -5.41
CA VAL A 21 15.76 -22.40 -5.83
C VAL A 21 16.07 -23.14 -7.13
N THR A 22 16.11 -22.40 -8.23
CA THR A 22 16.39 -22.95 -9.57
C THR A 22 17.75 -22.48 -10.04
N ARG A 23 18.65 -23.40 -10.34
CA ARG A 23 19.98 -23.12 -10.91
C ARG A 23 19.92 -23.22 -12.43
N LEU A 24 20.49 -22.20 -13.08
CA LEU A 24 20.74 -22.17 -14.52
C LEU A 24 22.26 -22.27 -14.70
N ASP A 25 22.73 -23.39 -15.22
CA ASP A 25 24.15 -23.71 -15.39
C ASP A 25 24.42 -24.06 -16.85
N ASP A 26 25.17 -23.19 -17.54
CA ASP A 26 25.48 -23.27 -18.97
C ASP A 26 24.25 -23.61 -19.86
N VAL A 27 23.12 -22.96 -19.57
CA VAL A 27 21.86 -23.20 -20.31
C VAL A 27 21.95 -22.57 -21.69
N PHE A 28 22.01 -23.40 -22.73
CA PHE A 28 21.83 -22.93 -24.11
C PHE A 28 20.42 -22.38 -24.32
N VAL A 29 20.32 -21.10 -24.69
CA VAL A 29 19.06 -20.43 -25.07
C VAL A 29 19.13 -20.05 -26.54
N PRO A 30 18.26 -20.58 -27.41
CA PRO A 30 18.23 -20.23 -28.83
C PRO A 30 17.97 -18.73 -29.05
N GLN A 31 18.54 -18.14 -30.11
CA GLN A 31 18.42 -16.71 -30.39
C GLN A 31 16.96 -16.27 -30.59
N GLU A 32 16.14 -17.15 -31.15
CA GLU A 32 14.70 -16.95 -31.37
C GLU A 32 13.89 -16.83 -30.07
N ASN A 33 14.44 -17.25 -28.93
CA ASN A 33 13.80 -17.12 -27.62
C ASN A 33 14.07 -15.76 -26.96
N LEU A 34 14.83 -14.87 -27.60
CA LEU A 34 15.03 -13.51 -27.11
C LEU A 34 13.70 -12.73 -27.10
N ILE A 35 13.23 -12.37 -25.91
CA ILE A 35 12.04 -11.55 -25.74
C ILE A 35 12.41 -10.07 -25.92
N GLY A 36 11.95 -9.47 -27.02
CA GLY A 36 12.26 -8.06 -27.34
C GLY A 36 13.63 -7.90 -27.99
N ARG A 37 14.42 -6.92 -27.54
CA ARG A 37 15.79 -6.71 -28.01
C ARG A 37 16.78 -6.80 -26.85
N GLU A 38 18.04 -7.10 -27.18
CA GLU A 38 19.14 -7.08 -26.22
C GLU A 38 19.18 -5.73 -25.47
N GLY A 39 19.38 -5.80 -24.15
CA GLY A 39 19.37 -4.64 -23.26
C GLY A 39 17.98 -4.11 -22.85
N GLN A 40 16.87 -4.66 -23.38
CA GLN A 40 15.52 -4.17 -23.06
C GLN A 40 14.84 -4.88 -21.88
N GLY A 41 15.48 -5.88 -21.26
CA GLY A 41 14.87 -6.74 -20.24
C GLY A 41 14.24 -5.96 -19.08
N LEU A 42 14.95 -4.97 -18.51
CA LEU A 42 14.44 -4.16 -17.41
C LEU A 42 13.17 -3.36 -17.80
N LYS A 43 13.17 -2.76 -18.99
CA LYS A 43 12.00 -2.00 -19.48
C LYS A 43 10.80 -2.91 -19.67
N ILE A 44 11.00 -4.09 -20.25
CA ILE A 44 9.94 -5.08 -20.47
C ILE A 44 9.38 -5.53 -19.11
N ALA A 45 10.25 -5.92 -18.16
CA ALA A 45 9.86 -6.32 -16.82
C ALA A 45 9.06 -5.23 -16.07
N LEU A 46 9.50 -3.97 -16.12
CA LEU A 46 8.77 -2.88 -15.48
C LEU A 46 7.43 -2.57 -16.17
N SER A 47 7.34 -2.75 -17.48
CA SER A 47 6.09 -2.53 -18.22
C SER A 47 5.03 -3.59 -17.94
N THR A 48 5.41 -4.86 -17.82
CA THR A 48 4.48 -5.97 -17.51
C THR A 48 3.96 -5.86 -16.09
N LEU A 49 4.77 -5.34 -15.16
CA LEU A 49 4.37 -5.12 -13.77
C LEU A 49 3.24 -4.09 -13.63
N ASN A 50 3.07 -3.11 -14.52
CA ASN A 50 2.09 -2.04 -14.30
C ASN A 50 0.63 -2.54 -14.34
N THR A 51 0.25 -3.27 -15.39
CA THR A 51 -1.11 -3.86 -15.47
C THR A 51 -1.22 -5.13 -14.62
N GLY A 52 -0.16 -5.95 -14.58
CA GLY A 52 -0.12 -7.16 -13.75
C GLY A 52 -0.32 -6.87 -12.26
N ARG A 53 0.14 -5.70 -11.79
CA ARG A 53 0.00 -5.26 -10.40
C ARG A 53 -1.45 -5.05 -9.96
N LEU A 54 -2.43 -4.94 -10.86
CA LEU A 54 -3.86 -4.88 -10.51
C LEU A 54 -4.44 -6.24 -10.04
N ALA A 55 -3.77 -7.35 -10.34
CA ALA A 55 -4.21 -8.67 -9.87
C ALA A 55 -4.13 -8.80 -8.34
N LEU A 56 -3.13 -8.18 -7.71
CA LEU A 56 -2.91 -8.26 -6.26
C LEU A 56 -3.98 -7.48 -5.46
N PRO A 57 -4.33 -6.22 -5.80
CA PRO A 57 -5.51 -5.55 -5.26
C PRO A 57 -6.79 -6.36 -5.44
N ALA A 58 -6.99 -7.04 -6.58
CA ALA A 58 -8.15 -7.89 -6.80
C ALA A 58 -8.24 -9.05 -5.82
N ILE A 59 -7.11 -9.70 -5.51
CA ILE A 59 -7.03 -10.72 -4.44
C ILE A 59 -7.42 -10.11 -3.08
N CYS A 60 -6.93 -8.91 -2.77
CA CYS A 60 -7.23 -8.22 -1.51
C CYS A 60 -8.72 -7.86 -1.39
N VAL A 61 -9.34 -7.39 -2.48
CA VAL A 61 -10.79 -7.13 -2.55
C VAL A 61 -11.59 -8.41 -2.32
N GLY A 62 -11.20 -9.51 -2.98
CA GLY A 62 -11.84 -10.81 -2.80
C GLY A 62 -11.80 -11.28 -1.35
N ALA A 63 -10.63 -11.18 -0.71
CA ALA A 63 -10.45 -11.51 0.70
C ALA A 63 -11.29 -10.61 1.62
N ALA A 64 -11.34 -9.30 1.36
CA ALA A 64 -12.12 -8.37 2.17
C ALA A 64 -13.62 -8.62 2.07
N LYS A 65 -14.15 -8.87 0.86
CA LYS A 65 -15.56 -9.25 0.65
C LYS A 65 -15.91 -10.57 1.34
N TRP A 66 -15.01 -11.55 1.24
CA TRP A 66 -15.17 -12.82 1.93
C TRP A 66 -15.19 -12.62 3.46
N ALA A 67 -14.29 -11.79 3.98
CA ALA A 67 -14.27 -11.43 5.39
C ALA A 67 -15.57 -10.73 5.84
N THR A 68 -16.13 -9.82 5.04
CA THR A 68 -17.44 -9.20 5.31
C THR A 68 -18.53 -10.26 5.46
N LYS A 69 -18.58 -11.24 4.54
CA LYS A 69 -19.55 -12.32 4.57
C LYS A 69 -19.42 -13.17 5.83
N ILE A 70 -18.21 -13.66 6.12
CA ILE A 70 -17.94 -14.54 7.27
C ILE A 70 -18.14 -13.79 8.58
N GLY A 71 -17.65 -12.56 8.68
CA GLY A 71 -17.82 -11.71 9.86
C GLY A 71 -19.29 -11.48 10.18
N ARG A 72 -20.11 -11.15 9.17
CA ARG A 72 -21.57 -11.01 9.32
C ARG A 72 -22.24 -12.30 9.81
N GLU A 73 -21.96 -13.43 9.15
CA GLU A 73 -22.55 -14.74 9.50
C GLU A 73 -22.20 -15.14 10.93
N TRP A 74 -20.91 -15.14 11.26
CA TRP A 74 -20.44 -15.51 12.59
C TRP A 74 -21.00 -14.59 13.69
N SER A 75 -20.99 -13.28 13.44
CA SER A 75 -21.37 -12.31 14.47
C SER A 75 -22.87 -12.26 14.73
N GLY A 76 -23.69 -12.69 13.77
CA GLY A 76 -25.14 -12.85 13.95
C GLY A 76 -25.51 -14.15 14.68
N GLU A 77 -24.71 -15.20 14.56
CA GLU A 77 -25.01 -16.51 15.15
C GLU A 77 -24.37 -16.74 16.53
N ARG A 78 -23.14 -16.27 16.74
CA ARG A 78 -22.42 -16.50 17.99
C ARG A 78 -23.01 -15.62 19.09
N VAL A 79 -23.56 -16.25 20.13
CA VAL A 79 -24.07 -15.54 21.32
C VAL A 79 -23.05 -15.58 22.45
N GLN A 80 -22.74 -14.43 23.04
CA GLN A 80 -22.02 -14.30 24.32
C GLN A 80 -22.68 -13.19 25.14
N TRP A 81 -22.59 -13.29 26.47
CA TRP A 81 -23.22 -12.32 27.38
C TRP A 81 -24.69 -12.00 27.04
N GLY A 82 -25.44 -13.02 26.60
CA GLY A 82 -26.88 -12.94 26.37
C GLY A 82 -27.34 -12.36 25.02
N ARG A 83 -26.44 -12.00 24.09
CA ARG A 83 -26.82 -11.50 22.74
C ARG A 83 -25.81 -11.91 21.65
N PRO A 84 -26.18 -11.82 20.36
CA PRO A 84 -25.25 -12.01 19.25
C PRO A 84 -24.02 -11.11 19.41
N VAL A 85 -22.83 -11.65 19.15
CA VAL A 85 -21.58 -10.91 19.39
C VAL A 85 -21.48 -9.65 18.53
N GLY A 86 -22.14 -9.62 17.38
CA GLY A 86 -22.24 -8.44 16.52
C GLY A 86 -22.97 -7.25 17.15
N GLU A 87 -23.76 -7.46 18.20
CA GLU A 87 -24.44 -6.38 18.94
C GLU A 87 -23.56 -5.75 20.04
N HIS A 88 -22.37 -6.30 20.30
CA HIS A 88 -21.38 -5.65 21.14
C HIS A 88 -20.63 -4.61 20.31
N ASP A 89 -20.57 -3.36 20.80
CA ASP A 89 -19.96 -2.23 20.10
C ASP A 89 -18.56 -2.57 19.54
N ALA A 90 -17.68 -3.17 20.35
CA ALA A 90 -16.33 -3.54 19.91
C ALA A 90 -16.29 -4.48 18.69
N VAL A 91 -17.27 -5.37 18.52
CA VAL A 91 -17.38 -6.25 17.34
C VAL A 91 -18.05 -5.50 16.19
N ALA A 92 -19.08 -4.70 16.47
CA ALA A 92 -19.75 -3.86 15.48
C ALA A 92 -18.76 -2.90 14.78
N GLN A 93 -17.84 -2.27 15.53
CA GLN A 93 -16.78 -1.43 14.96
C GLN A 93 -15.89 -2.20 13.97
N LYS A 94 -15.52 -3.44 14.30
CA LYS A 94 -14.70 -4.31 13.43
C LYS A 94 -15.46 -4.73 12.18
N LEU A 95 -16.74 -5.09 12.31
CA LEU A 95 -17.60 -5.40 11.16
C LEU A 95 -17.76 -4.20 10.23
N ALA A 96 -17.99 -3.02 10.78
CA ALA A 96 -18.10 -1.78 10.02
C ALA A 96 -16.78 -1.44 9.30
N PHE A 97 -15.64 -1.62 9.97
CA PHE A 97 -14.31 -1.48 9.36
C PHE A 97 -14.12 -2.46 8.19
N ILE A 98 -14.43 -3.74 8.38
CA ILE A 98 -14.29 -4.76 7.33
C ILE A 98 -15.18 -4.44 6.12
N ALA A 99 -16.46 -4.11 6.36
CA ALA A 99 -17.42 -3.81 5.30
C ALA A 99 -17.06 -2.54 4.53
N GLY A 100 -16.76 -1.44 5.24
CA GLY A 100 -16.35 -0.18 4.62
C GLY A 100 -15.05 -0.34 3.83
N THR A 101 -14.07 -1.07 4.39
CA THR A 101 -12.80 -1.35 3.70
C THR A 101 -13.00 -2.19 2.45
N ALA A 102 -13.86 -3.21 2.48
CA ALA A 102 -14.17 -3.99 1.28
C ALA A 102 -14.73 -3.11 0.15
N PHE A 103 -15.62 -2.17 0.47
CA PHE A 103 -16.14 -1.19 -0.50
C PHE A 103 -15.04 -0.27 -1.03
N GLY A 104 -14.23 0.32 -0.15
CA GLY A 104 -13.16 1.23 -0.53
C GLY A 104 -12.10 0.56 -1.42
N LEU A 105 -11.69 -0.67 -1.11
CA LEU A 105 -10.74 -1.42 -1.93
C LEU A 105 -11.33 -1.78 -3.30
N GLU A 106 -12.61 -2.17 -3.36
CA GLU A 106 -13.28 -2.43 -4.62
C GLU A 106 -13.35 -1.17 -5.49
N ALA A 107 -13.69 -0.03 -4.89
CA ALA A 107 -13.75 1.25 -5.58
C ALA A 107 -12.41 1.64 -6.20
N MET A 108 -11.30 1.47 -5.47
CA MET A 108 -9.95 1.72 -5.99
C MET A 108 -9.62 0.81 -7.17
N LEU A 109 -9.93 -0.48 -7.05
CA LEU A 109 -9.68 -1.46 -8.10
C LEU A 109 -10.51 -1.16 -9.35
N ASP A 110 -11.79 -0.85 -9.20
CA ASP A 110 -12.69 -0.52 -10.32
C ASP A 110 -12.20 0.72 -11.06
N VAL A 111 -11.90 1.80 -10.33
CA VAL A 111 -11.38 3.05 -10.91
C VAL A 111 -10.05 2.80 -11.64
N ALA A 112 -9.10 2.11 -11.00
CA ALA A 112 -7.80 1.82 -11.61
C ALA A 112 -7.92 0.91 -12.85
N SER A 113 -8.83 -0.08 -12.81
CA SER A 113 -9.10 -0.97 -13.95
C SER A 113 -9.75 -0.24 -15.10
N ARG A 114 -10.75 0.63 -14.85
CA ARG A 114 -11.38 1.45 -15.89
C ARG A 114 -10.38 2.42 -16.53
N LEU A 115 -9.48 3.01 -15.75
CA LEU A 115 -8.38 3.83 -16.28
C LEU A 115 -7.45 2.99 -17.17
N ALA A 116 -7.11 1.78 -16.76
CA ALA A 116 -6.28 0.87 -17.55
C ALA A 116 -6.94 0.52 -18.90
N ASP A 117 -8.23 0.16 -18.87
CA ASP A 117 -9.00 -0.22 -20.05
C ASP A 117 -9.25 0.94 -21.01
N SER A 118 -9.36 2.17 -20.48
CA SER A 118 -9.52 3.38 -21.30
C SER A 118 -8.33 3.65 -22.23
N LYS A 119 -7.14 3.14 -21.88
CA LYS A 119 -5.85 3.43 -22.54
C LYS A 119 -5.53 4.93 -22.66
N ALA A 120 -6.23 5.78 -21.90
CA ALA A 120 -6.16 7.23 -22.02
C ALA A 120 -5.03 7.87 -21.16
N GLY A 121 -4.28 7.08 -20.39
CA GLY A 121 -3.22 7.58 -19.52
C GLY A 121 -2.32 6.48 -18.93
N ASP A 122 -1.27 6.90 -18.21
CA ASP A 122 -0.42 6.02 -17.41
C ASP A 122 -1.09 5.75 -16.06
N ILE A 123 -1.30 4.47 -15.73
CA ILE A 123 -1.95 4.02 -14.48
C ILE A 123 -0.95 3.67 -13.37
N ARG A 124 0.34 3.90 -13.59
CA ARG A 124 1.41 3.39 -12.72
C ARG A 124 1.23 3.80 -11.27
N ILE A 125 0.83 5.05 -11.01
CA ILE A 125 0.64 5.57 -9.65
C ILE A 125 -0.62 4.94 -9.03
N GLU A 126 -1.72 4.90 -9.76
CA GLU A 126 -3.00 4.34 -9.30
C GLU A 126 -2.87 2.85 -8.98
N ALA A 127 -2.24 2.08 -9.87
CA ALA A 127 -1.98 0.65 -9.67
C ALA A 127 -1.00 0.42 -8.50
N ALA A 128 0.02 1.26 -8.35
CA ALA A 128 0.96 1.19 -7.24
C ALA A 128 0.28 1.48 -5.89
N ILE A 129 -0.53 2.53 -5.82
CA ILE A 129 -1.30 2.88 -4.63
C ILE A 129 -2.33 1.79 -4.31
N ALA A 130 -3.06 1.28 -5.30
CA ALA A 130 -4.02 0.20 -5.10
C ALA A 130 -3.34 -1.06 -4.53
N LYS A 131 -2.14 -1.41 -5.02
CA LYS A 131 -1.35 -2.53 -4.48
C LYS A 131 -0.95 -2.29 -3.04
N LEU A 132 -0.30 -1.16 -2.77
CA LEU A 132 0.17 -0.78 -1.43
C LEU A 132 -1.00 -0.82 -0.44
N TYR A 133 -2.03 -0.01 -0.72
CA TYR A 133 -3.17 0.18 0.15
C TYR A 133 -4.01 -1.10 0.32
N GLY A 134 -4.26 -1.82 -0.78
CA GLY A 134 -4.98 -3.08 -0.78
C GLY A 134 -4.28 -4.16 0.05
N SER A 135 -2.96 -4.28 -0.07
CA SER A 135 -2.20 -5.28 0.70
C SER A 135 -2.16 -5.01 2.20
N GLU A 136 -2.02 -3.75 2.60
CA GLU A 136 -1.98 -3.34 4.01
C GLU A 136 -3.36 -3.44 4.67
N LEU A 137 -4.40 -2.88 4.04
CA LEU A 137 -5.76 -2.99 4.58
C LEU A 137 -6.34 -4.40 4.46
N GLY A 138 -6.02 -5.13 3.39
CA GLY A 138 -6.44 -6.53 3.22
C GLY A 138 -5.90 -7.43 4.33
N TRP A 139 -4.64 -7.23 4.74
CA TRP A 139 -4.07 -7.89 5.92
C TRP A 139 -4.86 -7.54 7.20
N LYS A 140 -5.09 -6.25 7.45
CA LYS A 140 -5.83 -5.80 8.65
C LYS A 140 -7.26 -6.32 8.68
N VAL A 141 -7.95 -6.40 7.54
CA VAL A 141 -9.30 -6.96 7.45
C VAL A 141 -9.34 -8.43 7.87
N LEU A 142 -8.38 -9.24 7.42
CA LEU A 142 -8.30 -10.64 7.80
C LEU A 142 -7.89 -10.85 9.26
N ASP A 143 -7.02 -9.99 9.77
CA ASP A 143 -6.64 -9.97 11.20
C ASP A 143 -7.86 -9.68 12.09
N GLU A 144 -8.65 -8.67 11.72
CA GLU A 144 -9.89 -8.34 12.42
C GLU A 144 -10.93 -9.45 12.32
N LEU A 145 -11.01 -10.15 11.19
CA LEU A 145 -11.87 -11.33 11.04
C LEU A 145 -11.47 -12.46 12.00
N ILE A 146 -10.17 -12.72 12.15
CA ILE A 146 -9.68 -13.71 13.12
C ILE A 146 -10.08 -13.28 14.53
N GLN A 147 -9.90 -12.00 14.87
CA GLN A 147 -10.26 -11.48 16.18
C GLN A 147 -11.76 -11.61 16.48
N ILE A 148 -12.63 -11.29 15.51
CA ILE A 148 -14.10 -11.49 15.61
C ILE A 148 -14.45 -12.95 15.89
N ARG A 149 -13.71 -13.89 15.27
CA ARG A 149 -13.93 -15.33 15.45
C ARG A 149 -13.27 -15.92 16.70
N GLY A 150 -12.43 -15.15 17.39
CA GLY A 150 -11.69 -15.60 18.57
C GLY A 150 -10.91 -16.89 18.30
N GLY A 151 -10.99 -17.87 19.22
CA GLY A 151 -10.33 -19.16 19.05
C GLY A 151 -10.70 -19.90 17.75
N ARG A 152 -11.92 -19.70 17.21
CA ARG A 152 -12.33 -20.31 15.92
C ARG A 152 -11.68 -19.64 14.71
N GLY A 153 -11.12 -18.44 14.88
CA GLY A 153 -10.31 -17.77 13.86
C GLY A 153 -8.91 -18.36 13.73
N TYR A 154 -8.38 -18.94 14.82
CA TYR A 154 -7.03 -19.54 14.88
C TYR A 154 -7.02 -21.05 14.53
N GLU A 155 -8.18 -21.71 14.53
CA GLU A 155 -8.29 -23.11 14.12
C GLU A 155 -8.23 -23.28 12.59
N THR A 156 -7.57 -24.35 12.15
CA THR A 156 -7.55 -24.74 10.74
C THR A 156 -8.94 -25.17 10.27
N ALA A 157 -9.20 -25.05 8.96
CA ALA A 157 -10.47 -25.47 8.36
C ALA A 157 -10.78 -26.96 8.60
N ALA A 158 -9.75 -27.81 8.62
CA ALA A 158 -9.90 -29.24 8.92
C ALA A 158 -10.32 -29.48 10.37
N SER A 159 -9.75 -28.74 11.34
CA SER A 159 -10.16 -28.80 12.76
C SER A 159 -11.61 -28.39 12.94
N LEU A 160 -12.02 -27.26 12.33
CA LEU A 160 -13.39 -26.78 12.38
C LEU A 160 -14.38 -27.80 11.79
N LYS A 161 -14.03 -28.43 10.66
CA LYS A 161 -14.83 -29.50 10.04
C LYS A 161 -15.00 -30.69 10.99
N ALA A 162 -13.92 -31.14 11.62
CA ALA A 162 -13.95 -32.26 12.56
C ALA A 162 -14.84 -31.98 13.79
N ARG A 163 -15.01 -30.70 14.14
CA ARG A 163 -15.93 -30.25 15.19
C ARG A 163 -17.39 -30.11 14.73
N GLY A 164 -17.69 -30.35 13.46
CA GLY A 164 -19.03 -30.16 12.89
C GLY A 164 -19.39 -28.70 12.60
N GLU A 165 -18.42 -27.78 12.64
CA GLU A 165 -18.61 -26.39 12.25
C GLU A 165 -18.27 -26.18 10.76
N LYS A 166 -18.75 -25.06 10.21
CA LYS A 166 -18.38 -24.63 8.86
C LYS A 166 -16.84 -24.47 8.77
N PRO A 167 -16.18 -25.10 7.78
CA PRO A 167 -14.72 -25.10 7.67
C PRO A 167 -14.22 -23.78 7.09
N VAL A 168 -14.29 -22.70 7.87
CA VAL A 168 -13.89 -21.35 7.46
C VAL A 168 -12.35 -21.20 7.62
N PRO A 169 -11.58 -21.11 6.53
CA PRO A 169 -10.11 -21.08 6.56
C PRO A 169 -9.54 -19.68 6.89
N ALA A 170 -9.95 -19.06 8.01
CA ALA A 170 -9.52 -17.70 8.35
C ALA A 170 -8.01 -17.61 8.63
N GLU A 171 -7.45 -18.54 9.41
CA GLU A 171 -6.00 -18.61 9.66
C GLU A 171 -5.19 -18.77 8.37
N GLN A 172 -5.69 -19.58 7.43
CA GLN A 172 -5.03 -19.77 6.15
C GLN A 172 -5.09 -18.51 5.32
N ALA A 173 -6.26 -17.87 5.21
CA ALA A 173 -6.38 -16.61 4.48
C ALA A 173 -5.42 -15.56 5.02
N LEU A 174 -5.26 -15.45 6.36
CA LEU A 174 -4.29 -14.53 6.95
C LEU A 174 -2.85 -14.92 6.56
N ARG A 175 -2.44 -16.19 6.71
CA ARG A 175 -1.10 -16.66 6.28
C ARG A 175 -0.83 -16.36 4.81
N ASP A 176 -1.81 -16.60 3.96
CA ASP A 176 -1.75 -16.41 2.51
C ASP A 176 -1.66 -14.92 2.14
N MET A 177 -2.25 -14.02 2.94
CA MET A 177 -2.21 -12.57 2.72
C MET A 177 -0.86 -11.93 3.06
N ARG A 178 -0.05 -12.55 3.94
CA ARG A 178 1.18 -11.90 4.47
C ARG A 178 2.16 -11.48 3.36
N ILE A 179 2.28 -12.32 2.34
CA ILE A 179 3.23 -12.14 1.23
C ILE A 179 2.84 -10.97 0.31
N ASN A 180 1.57 -10.57 0.27
CA ASN A 180 1.08 -9.46 -0.56
C ASN A 180 1.72 -8.11 -0.20
N ARG A 181 2.22 -7.98 1.02
CA ARG A 181 2.96 -6.80 1.51
C ARG A 181 4.46 -6.82 1.14
N ILE A 182 4.95 -7.93 0.58
CA ILE A 182 6.38 -8.18 0.32
C ILE A 182 6.65 -8.30 -1.18
N PHE A 183 5.96 -9.22 -1.87
CA PHE A 183 6.19 -9.43 -3.30
C PHE A 183 5.58 -8.31 -4.15
N GLU A 184 5.91 -8.30 -5.44
CA GLU A 184 5.46 -7.25 -6.39
C GLU A 184 5.84 -5.83 -5.92
N GLY A 185 6.96 -5.74 -5.20
CA GLY A 185 7.48 -4.55 -4.51
C GLY A 185 7.02 -4.50 -3.04
N SER A 186 7.94 -4.53 -2.08
CA SER A 186 7.58 -4.41 -0.65
C SER A 186 6.90 -3.07 -0.36
N THR A 187 6.12 -2.98 0.71
CA THR A 187 5.48 -1.73 1.16
C THR A 187 6.47 -0.56 1.16
N GLU A 188 7.67 -0.75 1.69
CA GLU A 188 8.72 0.28 1.75
C GLU A 188 9.22 0.69 0.35
N ILE A 189 9.43 -0.27 -0.54
CA ILE A 189 9.85 0.01 -1.92
C ILE A 189 8.73 0.70 -2.70
N MET A 190 7.47 0.31 -2.47
CA MET A 190 6.30 0.97 -3.07
C MET A 190 6.17 2.41 -2.61
N HIS A 191 6.40 2.70 -1.32
CA HIS A 191 6.48 4.08 -0.82
C HIS A 191 7.53 4.90 -1.57
N LEU A 192 8.74 4.37 -1.73
CA LEU A 192 9.81 5.09 -2.45
C LEU A 192 9.47 5.31 -3.92
N LEU A 193 8.93 4.29 -4.59
CA LEU A 193 8.53 4.38 -6.00
C LEU A 193 7.44 5.44 -6.20
N ILE A 194 6.37 5.41 -5.39
CA ILE A 194 5.26 6.36 -5.51
C ILE A 194 5.72 7.77 -5.12
N ALA A 195 6.51 7.91 -4.05
CA ALA A 195 7.03 9.20 -3.62
C ALA A 195 7.91 9.85 -4.69
N ARG A 196 8.77 9.06 -5.36
CA ARG A 196 9.62 9.53 -6.45
C ARG A 196 8.78 10.07 -7.61
N GLU A 197 7.79 9.32 -8.07
CA GLU A 197 6.88 9.76 -9.14
C GLU A 197 6.09 11.02 -8.73
N ALA A 198 5.67 11.11 -7.46
CA ALA A 198 4.93 12.27 -6.95
C ALA A 198 5.75 13.57 -6.87
N VAL A 199 7.08 13.48 -6.71
CA VAL A 199 7.97 14.66 -6.70
C VAL A 199 8.63 14.93 -8.05
N ASP A 200 8.42 14.09 -9.07
CA ASP A 200 9.15 14.15 -10.35
C ASP A 200 9.00 15.51 -11.05
N GLN A 201 7.78 16.08 -11.09
CA GLN A 201 7.56 17.41 -11.66
C GLN A 201 8.38 18.50 -10.95
N HIS A 202 8.54 18.38 -9.64
CA HIS A 202 9.35 19.31 -8.85
C HIS A 202 10.86 19.09 -9.07
N LEU A 203 11.28 17.85 -9.27
CA LEU A 203 12.66 17.50 -9.65
C LEU A 203 12.98 17.97 -11.07
N GLN A 204 12.05 17.91 -12.02
CA GLN A 204 12.26 18.45 -13.37
C GLN A 204 12.42 19.99 -13.36
N VAL A 205 11.70 20.67 -12.47
CA VAL A 205 11.74 22.14 -12.36
C VAL A 205 12.94 22.63 -11.53
N ALA A 206 13.31 21.92 -10.47
CA ALA A 206 14.30 22.35 -9.48
C ALA A 206 15.53 21.44 -9.33
N GLY A 207 15.58 20.30 -10.00
CA GLY A 207 16.70 19.34 -9.91
C GLY A 207 18.03 19.92 -10.39
N ASP A 208 17.99 20.69 -11.48
CA ASP A 208 19.16 21.41 -12.02
C ASP A 208 19.81 22.39 -11.02
N LEU A 209 19.07 22.83 -9.99
CA LEU A 209 19.60 23.69 -8.92
C LEU A 209 20.37 22.90 -7.84
N LEU A 210 20.04 21.62 -7.68
CA LEU A 210 20.53 20.75 -6.61
C LEU A 210 21.72 19.89 -7.05
N GLU A 211 21.99 19.76 -8.35
CA GLU A 211 23.13 19.01 -8.90
C GLU A 211 24.49 19.69 -8.59
N PRO A 212 25.43 18.99 -7.93
CA PRO A 212 26.82 19.43 -7.77
C PRO A 212 27.55 19.47 -9.13
N GLY A 213 28.38 20.50 -9.37
CA GLY A 213 29.31 20.53 -10.53
C GLY A 213 28.83 21.22 -11.82
N ARG A 214 27.62 21.78 -11.88
CA ARG A 214 27.12 22.54 -13.05
C ARG A 214 27.59 24.00 -13.10
N ASP A 215 27.70 24.53 -14.33
CA ASP A 215 27.98 25.95 -14.62
C ASP A 215 26.97 26.90 -13.95
N VAL A 216 27.48 28.04 -13.48
CA VAL A 216 26.76 29.13 -12.80
C VAL A 216 25.61 29.66 -13.66
N LYS A 217 25.80 29.78 -14.98
CA LYS A 217 24.75 30.30 -15.89
C LYS A 217 23.53 29.37 -15.94
N THR A 218 23.75 28.07 -16.03
CA THR A 218 22.67 27.07 -16.03
C THR A 218 21.92 27.05 -14.70
N ARG A 219 22.64 27.19 -13.58
CA ARG A 219 22.04 27.30 -12.24
C ARG A 219 21.16 28.54 -12.08
N MET A 220 21.61 29.72 -12.55
CA MET A 220 20.79 30.94 -12.50
C MET A 220 19.55 30.84 -13.38
N ALA A 221 19.66 30.25 -14.57
CA ALA A 221 18.51 30.02 -15.45
C ALA A 221 17.49 29.05 -14.81
N ALA A 222 17.96 27.98 -14.17
CA ALA A 222 17.12 27.06 -13.41
C ALA A 222 16.45 27.76 -12.20
N ALA A 223 17.18 28.62 -11.48
CA ALA A 223 16.64 29.44 -10.39
C ALA A 223 15.48 30.33 -10.87
N GLY A 224 15.64 30.98 -12.02
CA GLY A 224 14.59 31.80 -12.63
C GLY A 224 13.34 31.00 -13.03
N ARG A 225 13.52 29.82 -13.64
CA ARG A 225 12.40 28.92 -14.00
C ARG A 225 11.67 28.41 -12.75
N ALA A 226 12.41 27.95 -11.75
CA ALA A 226 11.85 27.49 -10.49
C ALA A 226 11.13 28.61 -9.74
N GLY A 227 11.74 29.79 -9.63
CA GLY A 227 11.12 30.97 -9.02
C GLY A 227 9.80 31.35 -9.71
N LYS A 228 9.78 31.37 -11.05
CA LYS A 228 8.54 31.62 -11.80
C LYS A 228 7.48 30.55 -11.51
N PHE A 229 7.84 29.27 -11.60
CA PHE A 229 6.91 28.16 -11.36
C PHE A 229 6.32 28.19 -9.94
N TYR A 230 7.16 28.30 -8.91
CA TYR A 230 6.68 28.30 -7.53
C TYR A 230 5.92 29.57 -7.16
N SER A 231 6.25 30.72 -7.76
CA SER A 231 5.51 31.97 -7.54
C SER A 231 4.06 31.90 -8.04
N THR A 232 3.77 31.11 -9.07
CA THR A 232 2.41 30.93 -9.60
C THR A 232 1.69 29.74 -8.95
N TRP A 233 2.40 28.63 -8.70
CA TRP A 233 1.82 27.40 -8.16
C TRP A 233 1.50 27.49 -6.66
N LEU A 234 2.42 28.02 -5.84
CA LEU A 234 2.26 27.99 -4.38
C LEU A 234 1.04 28.79 -3.88
N PRO A 235 0.74 30.00 -4.40
CA PRO A 235 -0.45 30.75 -4.01
C PRO A 235 -1.76 30.02 -4.33
N GLN A 236 -1.80 29.23 -5.41
CA GLN A 236 -2.98 28.45 -5.78
C GLN A 236 -3.32 27.40 -4.72
N LEU A 237 -2.37 26.96 -3.90
CA LEU A 237 -2.64 25.98 -2.86
C LEU A 237 -3.40 26.57 -1.66
N ALA A 238 -3.38 27.89 -1.45
CA ALA A 238 -3.93 28.52 -0.25
C ALA A 238 -5.47 28.41 -0.17
N VAL A 239 -6.16 28.59 -1.30
CA VAL A 239 -7.63 28.56 -1.39
C VAL A 239 -8.06 27.69 -2.57
N GLY A 240 -9.15 26.95 -2.40
CA GLY A 240 -9.66 26.00 -3.38
C GLY A 240 -11.17 25.86 -3.32
N LYS A 241 -11.75 25.15 -4.30
CA LYS A 241 -13.21 24.92 -4.36
C LYS A 241 -13.71 24.20 -3.11
N GLY A 242 -12.89 23.37 -2.47
CA GLY A 242 -13.24 22.65 -1.25
C GLY A 242 -13.51 23.55 -0.04
N GLN A 243 -13.17 24.84 -0.09
CA GLN A 243 -13.54 25.81 0.96
C GLN A 243 -14.97 26.34 0.81
N SER A 244 -15.56 26.23 -0.39
CA SER A 244 -16.95 26.62 -0.60
C SER A 244 -17.88 25.57 0.01
N PRO A 245 -18.83 25.95 0.89
CA PRO A 245 -19.76 24.99 1.49
C PRO A 245 -20.68 24.27 0.48
N ARG A 246 -20.91 24.87 -0.70
CA ARG A 246 -21.79 24.37 -1.78
C ARG A 246 -21.03 23.74 -2.95
N SER A 247 -19.72 23.55 -2.85
CA SER A 247 -18.98 22.85 -3.91
C SER A 247 -19.17 21.34 -3.80
N TYR A 248 -19.18 20.66 -4.94
CA TYR A 248 -19.31 19.21 -5.04
C TYR A 248 -20.66 18.67 -4.55
N ASP A 249 -21.72 19.50 -4.54
CA ASP A 249 -23.06 19.10 -4.11
C ASP A 249 -23.66 18.00 -5.00
N GLU A 250 -23.15 17.82 -6.22
CA GLU A 250 -23.47 16.69 -7.10
C GLU A 250 -23.16 15.32 -6.48
N PHE A 251 -22.28 15.26 -5.47
CA PHE A 251 -21.94 14.03 -4.72
C PHE A 251 -22.85 13.79 -3.50
N GLY A 252 -23.85 14.64 -3.26
CA GLY A 252 -24.84 14.45 -2.19
C GLY A 252 -24.21 14.30 -0.79
N THR A 253 -24.49 13.20 -0.10
CA THR A 253 -23.96 12.91 1.24
C THR A 253 -22.43 12.77 1.28
N LEU A 254 -21.80 12.52 0.13
CA LEU A 254 -20.34 12.41 0.00
C LEU A 254 -19.65 13.75 -0.25
N ALA A 255 -20.39 14.82 -0.56
CA ALA A 255 -19.84 16.14 -0.84
C ALA A 255 -18.89 16.68 0.27
N PRO A 256 -19.17 16.49 1.59
CA PRO A 256 -18.22 16.90 2.64
C PRO A 256 -16.87 16.19 2.55
N TYR A 257 -16.84 14.93 2.11
CA TYR A 257 -15.62 14.15 1.93
C TYR A 257 -14.87 14.60 0.66
N VAL A 258 -15.56 14.86 -0.45
CA VAL A 258 -14.92 15.40 -1.66
C VAL A 258 -14.29 16.77 -1.40
N ARG A 259 -14.98 17.63 -0.65
CA ARG A 259 -14.41 18.91 -0.20
C ARG A 259 -13.20 18.71 0.72
N TYR A 260 -13.23 17.71 1.59
CA TYR A 260 -12.09 17.35 2.42
C TYR A 260 -10.89 16.91 1.58
N ILE A 261 -11.10 16.01 0.62
CA ILE A 261 -10.05 15.53 -0.30
C ILE A 261 -9.38 16.71 -1.00
N GLU A 262 -10.17 17.64 -1.55
CA GLU A 262 -9.63 18.80 -2.25
C GLU A 262 -8.73 19.67 -1.35
N ARG A 263 -9.18 19.97 -0.13
CA ARG A 263 -8.38 20.76 0.83
C ARG A 263 -7.15 19.99 1.32
N ALA A 264 -7.30 18.69 1.57
CA ALA A 264 -6.25 17.82 2.05
C ALA A 264 -5.17 17.60 0.99
N SER A 265 -5.52 17.46 -0.29
CA SER A 265 -4.55 17.39 -1.39
C SER A 265 -3.71 18.66 -1.49
N ARG A 266 -4.31 19.84 -1.29
CA ARG A 266 -3.54 21.10 -1.23
C ARG A 266 -2.63 21.16 0.00
N ARG A 267 -3.09 20.68 1.16
CA ARG A 267 -2.28 20.56 2.39
C ARG A 267 -1.11 19.60 2.18
N LEU A 268 -1.34 18.47 1.50
CA LEU A 268 -0.32 17.50 1.14
C LEU A 268 0.72 18.12 0.22
N ALA A 269 0.30 18.78 -0.85
CA ALA A 269 1.20 19.48 -1.78
C ALA A 269 2.10 20.52 -1.08
N ARG A 270 1.54 21.31 -0.15
CA ARG A 270 2.33 22.22 0.69
C ARG A 270 3.32 21.48 1.59
N SER A 271 2.93 20.33 2.14
CA SER A 271 3.79 19.54 3.03
C SER A 271 4.96 18.92 2.27
N ILE A 272 4.73 18.43 1.04
CA ILE A 272 5.77 17.98 0.11
C ILE A 272 6.73 19.14 -0.19
N PHE A 273 6.20 20.31 -0.56
CA PHE A 273 7.00 21.50 -0.84
C PHE A 273 7.87 21.92 0.35
N TYR A 274 7.31 21.95 1.55
CA TYR A 274 8.07 22.27 2.76
C TYR A 274 9.15 21.21 3.03
N GLY A 275 8.85 19.92 2.84
CA GLY A 275 9.83 18.84 2.95
C GLY A 275 10.99 18.99 1.97
N MET A 276 10.70 19.24 0.69
CA MET A 276 11.73 19.52 -0.33
C MET A 276 12.56 20.75 0.03
N THR A 277 11.94 21.80 0.54
CA THR A 277 12.66 23.03 0.94
C THR A 277 13.58 22.77 2.13
N ARG A 278 13.10 22.00 3.12
CA ARG A 278 13.83 21.70 4.36
C ARG A 278 15.01 20.76 4.15
N TRP A 279 14.83 19.71 3.34
CA TRP A 279 15.83 18.64 3.21
C TRP A 279 16.55 18.63 1.85
N GLN A 280 16.03 19.34 0.83
CA GLN A 280 16.63 19.43 -0.50
C GLN A 280 16.95 18.03 -1.06
N ALA A 281 18.14 17.84 -1.64
CA ALA A 281 18.60 16.54 -2.13
C ALA A 281 18.55 15.43 -1.06
N LYS A 282 18.70 15.77 0.23
CA LYS A 282 18.66 14.79 1.33
C LYS A 282 17.25 14.27 1.63
N LEU A 283 16.20 14.80 0.98
CA LEU A 283 14.84 14.30 1.12
C LEU A 283 14.73 12.81 0.78
N GLU A 284 15.54 12.32 -0.18
CA GLU A 284 15.57 10.90 -0.56
C GLU A 284 15.92 9.97 0.62
N TYR A 285 16.67 10.46 1.62
CA TYR A 285 17.02 9.72 2.85
C TYR A 285 16.00 9.89 3.98
N ARG A 286 14.90 10.62 3.75
CA ARG A 286 13.78 10.79 4.70
C ARG A 286 12.64 9.84 4.32
N GLN A 287 12.96 8.55 4.18
CA GLN A 287 12.05 7.52 3.67
C GLN A 287 10.74 7.39 4.48
N THR A 288 10.80 7.52 5.81
CA THR A 288 9.60 7.49 6.67
C THR A 288 8.69 8.70 6.45
N PHE A 289 9.25 9.88 6.21
CA PHE A 289 8.48 11.07 5.83
C PHE A 289 7.81 10.87 4.47
N LEU A 290 8.57 10.38 3.48
CA LEU A 290 8.05 10.07 2.15
C LEU A 290 6.96 8.99 2.19
N GLY A 291 7.12 7.96 3.02
CA GLY A 291 6.11 6.93 3.26
C GLY A 291 4.80 7.53 3.76
N ARG A 292 4.83 8.39 4.79
CA ARG A 292 3.64 9.08 5.28
C ARG A 292 2.98 9.98 4.22
N ILE A 293 3.76 10.65 3.38
CA ILE A 293 3.22 11.41 2.24
C ILE A 293 2.43 10.49 1.30
N VAL A 294 2.99 9.33 0.96
CA VAL A 294 2.34 8.34 0.10
C VAL A 294 1.10 7.75 0.78
N ASP A 295 1.14 7.44 2.07
CA ASP A 295 -0.01 6.91 2.78
C ASP A 295 -1.16 7.93 2.85
N ILE A 296 -0.85 9.21 3.07
CA ILE A 296 -1.86 10.28 2.97
C ILE A 296 -2.44 10.32 1.55
N ALA A 297 -1.59 10.31 0.51
CA ALA A 297 -2.06 10.29 -0.87
C ALA A 297 -2.96 9.08 -1.15
N ALA A 298 -2.62 7.91 -0.60
CA ALA A 298 -3.39 6.69 -0.73
C ALA A 298 -4.77 6.79 -0.08
N GLU A 299 -4.88 7.34 1.14
CA GLU A 299 -6.17 7.61 1.79
C GLU A 299 -7.03 8.57 0.95
N LEU A 300 -6.43 9.67 0.44
CA LEU A 300 -7.15 10.65 -0.37
C LEU A 300 -7.63 10.07 -1.71
N PHE A 301 -6.79 9.27 -2.37
CA PHE A 301 -7.16 8.57 -3.59
C PHE A 301 -8.26 7.53 -3.33
N ALA A 302 -8.16 6.76 -2.24
CA ALA A 302 -9.17 5.78 -1.88
C ALA A 302 -10.53 6.43 -1.61
N MET A 303 -10.56 7.58 -0.92
CA MET A 303 -11.79 8.34 -0.69
C MET A 303 -12.38 8.88 -2.00
N ALA A 304 -11.53 9.37 -2.91
CA ALA A 304 -11.97 9.88 -4.22
C ALA A 304 -12.55 8.74 -5.07
N ALA A 305 -11.87 7.59 -5.08
CA ALA A 305 -12.33 6.39 -5.76
C ALA A 305 -13.67 5.91 -5.20
N ALA A 306 -13.83 5.86 -3.87
CA ALA A 306 -15.09 5.49 -3.23
C ALA A 306 -16.25 6.42 -3.62
N ALA A 307 -16.01 7.73 -3.68
CA ALA A 307 -17.03 8.69 -4.12
C ALA A 307 -17.41 8.54 -5.59
N ALA A 308 -16.42 8.37 -6.48
CA ALA A 308 -16.66 8.14 -7.90
C ALA A 308 -17.39 6.81 -8.14
N TYR A 309 -16.97 5.74 -7.45
CA TYR A 309 -17.54 4.41 -7.60
C TYR A 309 -18.98 4.34 -7.08
N ALA A 310 -19.29 4.99 -5.95
CA ALA A 310 -20.66 5.08 -5.45
C ALA A 310 -21.60 5.79 -6.45
N ASP A 311 -21.11 6.84 -7.11
CA ASP A 311 -21.86 7.53 -8.15
C ASP A 311 -22.02 6.66 -9.42
N THR A 312 -20.97 5.93 -9.81
CA THR A 312 -21.05 4.91 -10.89
C THR A 312 -22.10 3.85 -10.58
N ILE A 313 -22.09 3.25 -9.39
CA ILE A 313 -23.13 2.30 -8.96
C ILE A 313 -24.50 2.98 -9.02
N GLY A 314 -24.64 4.21 -8.53
CA GLY A 314 -25.93 4.91 -8.53
C GLY A 314 -26.45 5.25 -9.93
N ARG A 315 -25.59 5.29 -10.96
CA ARG A 315 -25.98 5.47 -12.36
C ARG A 315 -26.29 4.13 -13.04
N GLU A 316 -25.47 3.10 -12.81
CA GLU A 316 -25.60 1.79 -13.44
C GLU A 316 -26.69 0.93 -12.78
N GLN A 317 -26.90 1.08 -11.47
CA GLN A 317 -27.82 0.32 -10.59
C GLN A 317 -28.51 1.29 -9.61
N PRO A 318 -29.49 2.09 -10.07
CA PRO A 318 -30.12 3.14 -9.26
C PRO A 318 -30.72 2.65 -7.94
N GLU A 319 -31.17 1.40 -7.88
CA GLU A 319 -31.73 0.75 -6.70
C GLU A 319 -30.71 0.52 -5.58
N ARG A 320 -29.40 0.46 -5.89
CA ARG A 320 -28.31 0.28 -4.92
C ARG A 320 -27.67 1.60 -4.49
N ARG A 321 -28.13 2.73 -5.05
CA ARG A 321 -27.55 4.04 -4.79
C ARG A 321 -27.52 4.40 -3.30
N PRO A 322 -28.59 4.20 -2.51
CA PRO A 322 -28.57 4.56 -1.09
C PRO A 322 -27.48 3.81 -0.32
N GLU A 323 -27.42 2.49 -0.47
CA GLU A 323 -26.47 1.61 0.22
C GLU A 323 -25.03 1.86 -0.24
N ALA A 324 -24.83 2.13 -1.53
CA ALA A 324 -23.51 2.49 -2.06
C ALA A 324 -23.02 3.83 -1.48
N GLN A 325 -23.90 4.83 -1.36
CA GLN A 325 -23.55 6.10 -0.72
C GLN A 325 -23.25 5.93 0.78
N GLU A 326 -24.01 5.07 1.48
CA GLU A 326 -23.78 4.79 2.90
C GLU A 326 -22.42 4.12 3.14
N LEU A 327 -22.11 3.05 2.39
CA LEU A 327 -20.83 2.36 2.49
C LEU A 327 -19.64 3.25 2.10
N ALA A 328 -19.81 4.07 1.06
CA ALA A 328 -18.80 5.05 0.68
C ALA A 328 -18.58 6.10 1.77
N ALA A 329 -19.65 6.57 2.43
CA ALA A 329 -19.56 7.53 3.52
C ALA A 329 -18.89 6.92 4.76
N LEU A 330 -19.21 5.67 5.10
CA LEU A 330 -18.58 4.92 6.17
C LEU A 330 -17.07 4.78 5.93
N PHE A 331 -16.68 4.33 4.74
CA PHE A 331 -15.28 4.21 4.37
C PHE A 331 -14.56 5.56 4.39
N CYS A 332 -15.14 6.60 3.78
CA CYS A 332 -14.56 7.94 3.74
C CYS A 332 -14.38 8.54 5.13
N GLY A 333 -15.33 8.31 6.05
CA GLY A 333 -15.22 8.73 7.44
C GLY A 333 -14.00 8.12 8.15
N GLN A 334 -13.82 6.81 7.99
CA GLN A 334 -12.68 6.09 8.58
C GLN A 334 -11.35 6.48 7.93
N ALA A 335 -11.31 6.60 6.59
CA ALA A 335 -10.13 7.03 5.83
C ALA A 335 -9.68 8.45 6.19
N LYS A 336 -10.63 9.37 6.37
CA LYS A 336 -10.35 10.74 6.83
C LYS A 336 -9.63 10.75 8.19
N LEU A 337 -10.05 9.92 9.15
CA LEU A 337 -9.41 9.84 10.47
C LEU A 337 -7.97 9.32 10.37
N ARG A 338 -7.73 8.32 9.51
CA ARG A 338 -6.37 7.82 9.23
C ARG A 338 -5.50 8.90 8.57
N ALA A 339 -6.04 9.61 7.57
CA ALA A 339 -5.35 10.72 6.92
C ALA A 339 -4.97 11.85 7.90
N GLU A 340 -5.88 12.25 8.80
CA GLU A 340 -5.57 13.27 9.82
C GLU A 340 -4.49 12.82 10.81
N THR A 341 -4.50 11.53 11.19
CA THR A 341 -3.45 10.95 12.04
C THR A 341 -2.10 11.03 11.34
N LEU A 342 -2.03 10.60 10.07
CA LEU A 342 -0.81 10.66 9.27
C LEU A 342 -0.32 12.11 9.06
N PHE A 343 -1.22 13.06 8.84
CA PHE A 343 -0.88 14.47 8.74
C PHE A 343 -0.27 15.04 10.02
N ALA A 344 -0.72 14.59 11.20
CA ALA A 344 -0.14 15.00 12.47
C ALA A 344 1.25 14.37 12.66
N GLU A 345 1.38 13.07 12.39
CA GLU A 345 2.63 12.31 12.50
C GLU A 345 3.70 12.75 11.50
N LEU A 346 3.30 13.42 10.41
CA LEU A 346 4.23 13.96 9.42
C LEU A 346 5.28 14.89 10.04
N TRP A 347 4.88 15.65 11.06
CA TRP A 347 5.74 16.63 11.75
C TRP A 347 5.94 16.33 13.24
N ASN A 348 5.07 15.52 13.85
CA ASN A 348 5.19 15.08 15.23
C ASN A 348 5.54 13.59 15.27
N ASN A 349 6.83 13.26 15.22
CA ASN A 349 7.33 11.88 15.20
C ASN A 349 8.70 11.77 15.89
N VAL A 350 9.18 10.54 16.01
CA VAL A 350 10.46 10.17 16.64
C VAL A 350 11.44 9.55 15.64
N ASP A 351 11.32 9.86 14.35
CA ASP A 351 12.07 9.20 13.27
C ASP A 351 13.59 9.29 13.45
N ASP A 352 14.09 10.45 13.87
CA ASP A 352 15.53 10.66 14.08
C ASP A 352 16.05 9.89 15.30
N ALA A 353 15.26 9.84 16.39
CA ALA A 353 15.60 9.05 17.57
C ALA A 353 15.60 7.54 17.26
N ASN A 354 14.62 7.06 16.49
CA ASN A 354 14.54 5.66 16.05
C ASN A 354 15.74 5.28 15.18
N ARG A 355 16.16 6.14 14.25
CA ARG A 355 17.35 5.91 13.41
C ARG A 355 18.63 5.82 14.23
N GLN A 356 18.80 6.70 15.22
CA GLN A 356 19.93 6.66 16.13
C GLN A 356 19.92 5.41 17.02
N ALA A 357 18.74 5.02 17.52
CA ALA A 357 18.59 3.80 18.30
C ALA A 357 18.91 2.55 17.46
N ALA A 358 18.46 2.50 16.20
CA ALA A 358 18.76 1.41 15.29
C ALA A 358 20.27 1.24 15.06
N ALA A 359 21.02 2.33 14.85
CA ALA A 359 22.48 2.27 14.75
C ALA A 359 23.10 1.65 16.01
N LYS A 360 22.66 2.05 17.19
CA LYS A 360 23.14 1.48 18.46
C LYS A 360 22.77 0.01 18.65
N VAL A 361 21.60 -0.43 18.18
CA VAL A 361 21.22 -1.85 18.17
C VAL A 361 22.18 -2.64 17.29
N LEU A 362 22.45 -2.16 16.07
CA LEU A 362 23.36 -2.81 15.12
C LEU A 362 24.81 -2.87 15.63
N ASP A 363 25.25 -1.84 16.37
CA ASP A 363 26.57 -1.82 17.03
C ASP A 363 26.64 -2.77 18.25
N GLY A 364 25.52 -3.37 18.66
CA GLY A 364 25.46 -4.28 19.80
C GLY A 364 25.40 -3.61 21.17
N ASN A 365 25.11 -2.31 21.25
CA ASN A 365 25.08 -1.56 22.51
C ASN A 365 23.98 -2.03 23.49
N TYR A 366 22.98 -2.77 22.99
CA TYR A 366 21.86 -3.28 23.78
C TYR A 366 21.79 -4.81 23.83
N ARG A 367 22.91 -5.52 23.59
CA ARG A 367 22.95 -6.99 23.66
C ARG A 367 22.46 -7.58 24.99
N TRP A 368 22.51 -6.80 26.07
CA TRP A 368 21.95 -7.21 27.37
C TRP A 368 20.43 -7.50 27.31
N LEU A 369 19.70 -6.99 26.30
CA LEU A 369 18.29 -7.33 26.07
C LEU A 369 18.09 -8.78 25.61
N GLU A 370 19.14 -9.42 25.10
CA GLU A 370 19.14 -10.80 24.59
C GLU A 370 19.46 -11.82 25.70
N GLU A 371 19.73 -11.36 26.93
CA GLU A 371 20.07 -12.23 28.04
C GLU A 371 18.85 -13.02 28.55
N GLY A 372 19.06 -14.28 28.91
CA GLY A 372 18.04 -15.14 29.53
C GLY A 372 17.05 -15.79 28.56
N ILE A 373 17.25 -15.66 27.25
CA ILE A 373 16.48 -16.36 26.22
C ILE A 373 17.32 -17.44 25.53
N SER A 374 16.67 -18.56 25.21
CA SER A 374 17.25 -19.57 24.32
C SER A 374 16.77 -19.26 22.91
N ASP A 375 17.69 -19.09 21.96
CA ASP A 375 17.32 -18.92 20.56
C ASP A 375 16.96 -20.28 19.94
N PRO A 376 15.69 -20.50 19.53
CA PRO A 376 15.29 -21.75 18.88
C PRO A 376 15.86 -21.91 17.45
N ALA A 377 16.45 -20.87 16.86
CA ALA A 377 17.04 -20.91 15.53
C ALA A 377 18.41 -21.65 15.49
N GLY A 378 19.10 -21.74 16.64
CA GLY A 378 20.40 -22.40 16.75
C GLY A 378 21.56 -21.62 16.10
N ASP A 379 22.71 -22.29 15.97
CA ASP A 379 23.97 -21.68 15.51
C ASP A 379 24.14 -21.82 14.00
N GLY A 380 23.59 -20.88 13.23
CA GLY A 380 23.73 -20.83 11.76
C GLY A 380 23.89 -19.40 11.25
N PRO A 381 24.50 -19.21 10.06
CA PRO A 381 24.62 -17.88 9.48
C PRO A 381 23.25 -17.36 9.06
N MET A 382 22.96 -16.08 9.36
CA MET A 382 21.72 -15.43 8.91
C MET A 382 21.61 -15.35 7.37
N ILE A 383 22.76 -15.24 6.69
CA ILE A 383 22.89 -15.24 5.23
C ILE A 383 24.07 -16.16 4.88
N PRO A 384 23.90 -17.16 3.99
CA PRO A 384 24.99 -18.01 3.54
C PRO A 384 26.14 -17.20 2.91
N ASP A 385 27.38 -17.62 3.13
CA ASP A 385 28.55 -16.85 2.69
C ASP A 385 28.66 -16.74 1.16
N GLU A 386 28.28 -17.79 0.42
CA GLU A 386 28.20 -17.79 -1.04
C GLU A 386 27.31 -16.64 -1.57
N VAL A 387 26.22 -16.34 -0.86
CA VAL A 387 25.29 -15.25 -1.23
C VAL A 387 25.92 -13.88 -0.95
N LYS A 388 26.70 -13.75 0.13
CA LYS A 388 27.41 -12.51 0.45
C LYS A 388 28.48 -12.20 -0.59
N GLU A 389 29.23 -13.21 -1.02
CA GLU A 389 30.27 -13.10 -2.04
C GLU A 389 29.69 -12.69 -3.40
N SER A 390 28.58 -13.33 -3.82
CA SER A 390 27.88 -12.95 -5.05
C SER A 390 27.34 -11.52 -5.00
N ALA A 391 26.77 -11.08 -3.87
CA ALA A 391 26.29 -9.72 -3.72
C ALA A 391 27.42 -8.68 -3.81
N ALA A 392 28.59 -8.99 -3.25
CA ALA A 392 29.77 -8.13 -3.33
C ALA A 392 30.31 -8.03 -4.77
N ALA A 393 30.26 -9.12 -5.55
CA ALA A 393 30.69 -9.14 -6.94
C ALA A 393 29.79 -8.36 -7.90
N VAL A 394 28.51 -8.15 -7.56
CA VAL A 394 27.55 -7.34 -8.34
C VAL A 394 27.63 -5.85 -7.99
N ALA A 395 28.17 -5.51 -6.81
CA ALA A 395 28.32 -4.14 -6.34
C ALA A 395 29.65 -3.46 -6.76
N GLY A 396 30.64 -4.25 -7.20
CA GLY A 396 31.88 -3.77 -7.82
C GLY A 396 31.79 -3.76 -9.34
#